data_AF-A0A940WCL8-F1
#
_entry.id   AF-A0A940WCL8-F1
#
_cell.length_a   1.000
_cell.length_b   1.000
_cell.length_c   1.000
_cell.angle_alpha   90.00
_cell.angle_beta   90.00
_cell.angle_gamma   90.00
#
_symmetry.space_group_name_H-M   'P 1'
#
loop_
_entity.id
_entity.type
_entity.pdbx_description
1 polymer ?
#
loop_
_entity_poly.entity_id
_entity_poly.type
_entity_poly.pdbx_seq_one_letter_code
_entity_poly.pdbx_strand_id
1 'polypeptide(L)'
;MDPAVFLEESGRARAARFRECLRVASADPSSDEAIHDLRVAIRRVLAWIAVREDLLGPDHRLCEARSSLKALMVPLGKLRDAHVKRDWILKTVPEGDEPSYLYAVQVASEVIQWETRVRKLLGARSTRRLRVPLPRGTGGPGGRLEAAILAPGLLRRLEREVSKHRESALDPTHPEALHRMRLAFKKYRYAAELLLPLFPNATEETSMRLHAFQTLLGTIHDFDVILAEANAFRR
;
A
#
# COMPACT_ATOMS: atom_id res chain seq x y z
N MET A 1 21.31 9.18 21.73
CA MET A 1 19.94 9.71 21.91
C MET A 1 19.04 9.10 20.86
N ASP A 2 17.89 8.56 21.27
CA ASP A 2 17.23 7.38 20.70
C ASP A 2 16.34 7.60 19.45
N PRO A 3 16.60 6.95 18.28
CA PRO A 3 15.76 6.98 17.08
C PRO A 3 14.29 6.59 17.32
N ALA A 4 13.98 5.97 18.46
CA ALA A 4 12.63 5.68 18.90
C ALA A 4 11.71 6.90 18.96
N VAL A 5 12.20 8.10 19.30
CA VAL A 5 11.32 9.28 19.49
C VAL A 5 10.65 9.70 18.17
N PHE A 6 11.44 9.88 17.11
CA PHE A 6 10.91 10.21 15.78
C PHE A 6 9.96 9.13 15.27
N LEU A 7 10.35 7.86 15.43
CA LEU A 7 9.54 6.73 14.99
C LEU A 7 8.24 6.63 15.80
N GLU A 8 8.24 6.99 17.07
CA GLU A 8 7.03 7.00 17.91
C GLU A 8 6.03 8.09 17.47
N GLU A 9 6.49 9.33 17.27
CA GLU A 9 5.64 10.42 16.75
C GLU A 9 5.08 10.09 15.36
N SER A 10 5.95 9.60 14.49
CA SER A 10 5.60 9.20 13.13
C SER A 10 4.64 8.02 13.09
N GLY A 11 4.77 7.09 14.05
CA GLY A 11 3.86 5.97 14.27
C GLY A 11 2.50 6.41 14.79
N ARG A 12 2.47 7.35 15.75
CA ARG A 12 1.23 7.96 16.28
C ARG A 12 0.37 8.55 15.18
N ALA A 13 0.97 9.36 14.31
CA ALA A 13 0.26 10.00 13.19
C ALA A 13 -0.37 8.96 12.24
N ARG A 14 0.40 7.91 11.87
CA ARG A 14 -0.08 6.84 10.98
C ARG A 14 -1.17 5.98 11.62
N ALA A 15 -1.03 5.66 12.90
CA ALA A 15 -2.04 4.93 13.65
C ALA A 15 -3.34 5.73 13.81
N ALA A 16 -3.24 7.06 13.97
CA ALA A 16 -4.41 7.95 13.98
C ALA A 16 -5.13 7.96 12.62
N ARG A 17 -4.39 8.20 11.52
CA ARG A 17 -4.97 8.18 10.16
C ARG A 17 -5.57 6.82 9.80
N PHE A 18 -4.91 5.72 10.17
CA PHE A 18 -5.47 4.37 10.01
C PHE A 18 -6.82 4.21 10.72
N ARG A 19 -6.93 4.64 11.99
CA ARG A 19 -8.19 4.56 12.74
C ARG A 19 -9.30 5.40 12.12
N GLU A 20 -8.96 6.59 11.62
CA GLU A 20 -9.88 7.46 10.91
C GLU A 20 -10.41 6.80 9.63
N CYS A 21 -9.53 6.35 8.74
CA CYS A 21 -9.92 5.66 7.50
C CYS A 21 -10.70 4.38 7.80
N LEU A 22 -10.33 3.65 8.86
CA LEU A 22 -11.04 2.45 9.29
C LEU A 22 -12.47 2.77 9.70
N ARG A 23 -12.67 3.87 10.44
CA ARG A 23 -14.01 4.34 10.82
C ARG A 23 -14.84 4.71 9.60
N VAL A 24 -14.27 5.47 8.67
CA VAL A 24 -14.95 5.90 7.43
C VAL A 24 -15.34 4.69 6.58
N ALA A 25 -14.40 3.80 6.28
CA ALA A 25 -14.65 2.58 5.51
C ALA A 25 -15.58 1.58 6.23
N SER A 26 -15.65 1.61 7.56
CA SER A 26 -16.61 0.79 8.31
C SER A 26 -18.03 1.37 8.23
N ALA A 27 -18.17 2.69 8.12
CA ALA A 27 -19.45 3.38 7.96
C ALA A 27 -19.98 3.25 6.53
N ASP A 28 -19.10 3.30 5.53
CA ASP A 28 -19.43 3.08 4.12
C ASP A 28 -18.44 2.10 3.46
N PRO A 29 -18.67 0.78 3.60
CA PRO A 29 -17.81 -0.25 3.00
C PRO A 29 -17.96 -0.39 1.48
N SER A 30 -18.93 0.28 0.87
CA SER A 30 -19.17 0.32 -0.59
C SER A 30 -18.41 1.45 -1.27
N SER A 31 -18.02 2.50 -0.53
CA SER A 31 -17.23 3.58 -1.09
C SER A 31 -15.84 3.11 -1.53
N ASP A 32 -15.64 3.14 -2.85
CA ASP A 32 -14.35 2.99 -3.51
C ASP A 32 -13.22 3.79 -2.86
N GLU A 33 -13.49 5.06 -2.56
CA GLU A 33 -12.54 6.01 -1.98
C GLU A 33 -12.21 5.66 -0.54
N ALA A 34 -13.22 5.32 0.27
CA ALA A 34 -13.02 4.91 1.65
C ALA A 34 -12.18 3.62 1.74
N ILE A 35 -12.45 2.64 0.88
CA ILE A 35 -11.66 1.40 0.77
C ILE A 35 -10.25 1.69 0.28
N HIS A 36 -10.08 2.56 -0.71
CA HIS A 36 -8.76 3.00 -1.19
C HIS A 36 -7.95 3.65 -0.07
N ASP A 37 -8.52 4.63 0.63
CA ASP A 37 -7.88 5.37 1.71
C ASP A 37 -7.49 4.47 2.87
N LEU A 38 -8.36 3.53 3.27
CA LEU A 38 -8.05 2.54 4.28
C LEU A 38 -6.85 1.67 3.86
N ARG A 39 -6.83 1.16 2.61
CA ARG A 39 -5.68 0.39 2.09
C ARG A 39 -4.39 1.20 2.11
N VAL A 40 -4.44 2.48 1.71
CA VAL A 40 -3.28 3.37 1.74
C VAL A 40 -2.79 3.58 3.18
N ALA A 41 -3.69 3.84 4.12
CA ALA A 41 -3.36 4.02 5.53
C ALA A 41 -2.70 2.75 6.13
N ILE A 42 -3.25 1.57 5.84
CA ILE A 42 -2.66 0.30 6.28
C ILE A 42 -1.26 0.10 5.69
N ARG A 43 -1.06 0.37 4.39
CA ARG A 43 0.26 0.27 3.75
C ARG A 43 1.28 1.21 4.41
N ARG A 44 0.87 2.44 4.76
CA ARG A 44 1.74 3.40 5.47
C ARG A 44 2.11 2.93 6.87
N VAL A 45 1.18 2.30 7.60
CA VAL A 45 1.48 1.65 8.90
C VAL A 45 2.45 0.48 8.72
N LEU A 46 2.20 -0.41 7.76
CA LEU A 46 3.09 -1.55 7.47
C LEU A 46 4.51 -1.11 7.11
N ALA A 47 4.64 -0.03 6.32
CA ALA A 47 5.92 0.55 5.99
C ALA A 47 6.63 1.14 7.21
N TRP A 48 5.89 1.82 8.09
CA TRP A 48 6.42 2.30 9.35
C TRP A 48 6.91 1.16 10.26
N ILE A 49 6.14 0.07 10.38
CA ILE A 49 6.58 -1.12 11.13
C ILE A 49 7.90 -1.64 10.57
N ALA A 50 8.00 -1.80 9.24
CA ALA A 50 9.21 -2.30 8.59
C ALA A 50 10.42 -1.40 8.86
N VAL A 51 10.27 -0.08 8.71
CA VAL A 51 11.35 0.88 8.99
C VAL A 51 11.75 0.88 10.46
N ARG A 52 10.78 0.78 11.39
CA ARG A 52 11.08 0.63 12.81
C ARG A 52 11.90 -0.63 13.06
N GLU A 53 11.42 -1.78 12.56
CA GLU A 53 12.08 -3.07 12.76
C GLU A 53 13.50 -3.06 12.21
N ASP A 54 13.72 -2.40 11.06
CA ASP A 54 15.04 -2.25 10.45
C ASP A 54 16.00 -1.37 11.28
N LEU A 55 15.48 -0.33 11.95
CA LEU A 55 16.30 0.63 12.69
C LEU A 55 16.52 0.26 14.16
N LEU A 56 15.52 -0.35 14.80
CA LEU A 56 15.48 -0.61 16.25
C LEU A 56 15.38 -2.11 16.58
N GLY A 57 15.44 -2.99 15.58
CA GLY A 57 15.28 -4.43 15.74
C GLY A 57 13.81 -4.90 15.80
N PRO A 58 13.58 -6.21 15.85
CA PRO A 58 12.24 -6.79 15.86
C PRO A 58 11.46 -6.48 17.15
N ASP A 59 10.13 -6.33 17.03
CA ASP A 59 9.21 -6.19 18.16
C ASP A 59 8.03 -7.16 17.95
N HIS A 60 7.81 -8.05 18.92
CA HIS A 60 6.78 -9.08 18.83
C HIS A 60 5.37 -8.50 18.63
N ARG A 61 5.03 -7.41 19.33
CA ARG A 61 3.70 -6.78 19.23
C ARG A 61 3.51 -6.12 17.88
N LEU A 62 4.56 -5.52 17.33
CA LEU A 62 4.52 -4.98 15.95
C LEU A 62 4.42 -6.09 14.91
N CYS A 63 5.06 -7.24 15.15
CA CYS A 63 4.93 -8.41 14.30
C CYS A 63 3.49 -8.93 14.25
N GLU A 64 2.81 -9.04 15.40
CA GLU A 64 1.39 -9.42 15.48
C GLU A 64 0.48 -8.41 14.76
N ALA A 65 0.70 -7.11 14.99
CA ALA A 65 -0.04 -6.04 14.33
C ALA A 65 0.15 -6.08 12.81
N ARG A 66 1.39 -6.27 12.34
CA ARG A 66 1.72 -6.43 10.92
C ARG A 66 0.99 -7.62 10.31
N SER A 67 0.95 -8.77 10.98
CA SER A 67 0.23 -9.95 10.49
C SER A 67 -1.27 -9.70 10.39
N SER A 68 -1.88 -9.08 11.41
CA SER A 68 -3.30 -8.73 11.41
C SER A 68 -3.65 -7.74 10.30
N LEU A 69 -2.83 -6.71 10.10
CA LEU A 69 -3.00 -5.73 9.03
C LEU A 69 -2.83 -6.34 7.63
N LYS A 70 -1.87 -7.26 7.46
CA LYS A 70 -1.71 -8.02 6.20
C LYS A 70 -2.93 -8.90 5.92
N ALA A 71 -3.49 -9.55 6.93
CA ALA A 71 -4.71 -10.35 6.78
C ALA A 71 -5.90 -9.48 6.32
N LEU A 72 -6.06 -8.27 6.89
CA LEU A 72 -7.07 -7.31 6.46
C LEU A 72 -6.85 -6.80 5.03
N MET A 73 -5.59 -6.63 4.61
CA MET A 73 -5.24 -6.15 3.26
C MET A 73 -5.64 -7.11 2.13
N VAL A 74 -5.80 -8.41 2.39
CA VAL A 74 -6.15 -9.40 1.37
C VAL A 74 -7.56 -9.16 0.80
N PRO A 75 -8.65 -9.20 1.59
CA PRO A 75 -10.00 -8.95 1.08
C PRO A 75 -10.20 -7.51 0.61
N LEU A 76 -9.61 -6.51 1.30
CA LEU A 76 -9.61 -5.12 0.82
C LEU A 76 -8.90 -5.00 -0.54
N GLY A 77 -7.87 -5.81 -0.75
CA GLY A 77 -7.15 -5.92 -2.01
C GLY A 77 -8.07 -6.35 -3.12
N LYS A 78 -8.72 -7.50 -2.95
CA LYS A 78 -9.64 -8.07 -3.93
C LYS A 78 -10.80 -7.14 -4.28
N LEU A 79 -11.39 -6.49 -3.28
CA LEU A 79 -12.44 -5.50 -3.51
C LEU A 79 -11.93 -4.33 -4.36
N ARG A 80 -10.79 -3.73 -3.98
CA ARG A 80 -10.27 -2.58 -4.71
C ARG A 80 -9.77 -2.93 -6.11
N ASP A 81 -9.30 -4.16 -6.32
CA ASP A 81 -8.91 -4.62 -7.65
C ASP A 81 -10.18 -4.71 -8.54
N ALA A 82 -11.30 -5.24 -8.02
CA ALA A 82 -12.59 -5.25 -8.72
C ALA A 82 -13.15 -3.84 -9.01
N HIS A 83 -13.03 -2.91 -8.04
CA HIS A 83 -13.35 -1.49 -8.24
C HIS A 83 -12.54 -0.85 -9.38
N VAL A 84 -11.22 -1.09 -9.41
CA VAL A 84 -10.35 -0.57 -10.48
C VAL A 84 -10.72 -1.16 -11.84
N LYS A 85 -11.02 -2.47 -11.91
CA LYS A 85 -11.51 -3.09 -13.16
C LYS A 85 -12.81 -2.45 -13.63
N ARG A 86 -13.79 -2.27 -12.73
CA ARG A 86 -15.07 -1.63 -13.04
C ARG A 86 -14.84 -0.23 -13.62
N ASP A 87 -14.00 0.58 -12.98
CA ASP A 87 -13.69 1.94 -13.45
C ASP A 87 -13.04 1.95 -14.84
N TRP A 88 -12.15 1.00 -15.14
CA TRP A 88 -11.53 0.89 -16.46
C TRP A 88 -12.53 0.43 -17.52
N ILE A 89 -13.39 -0.54 -17.22
CA ILE A 89 -14.43 -1.01 -18.14
C ILE A 89 -15.35 0.15 -18.52
N LEU A 90 -15.86 0.90 -17.53
CA LEU A 90 -16.73 2.06 -17.75
C LEU A 90 -16.08 3.17 -18.58
N LYS A 91 -14.75 3.28 -18.56
CA LYS A 91 -14.00 4.28 -19.33
C LYS A 91 -13.61 3.84 -20.74
N THR A 92 -13.54 2.53 -20.99
CA THR A 92 -12.86 1.98 -22.18
C THR A 92 -13.81 1.23 -23.10
N VAL A 93 -14.83 0.56 -22.56
CA VAL A 93 -15.75 -0.27 -23.35
C VAL A 93 -16.88 0.62 -23.89
N PRO A 94 -17.04 0.74 -25.22
CA PRO A 94 -18.14 1.49 -25.80
C PRO A 94 -19.49 0.82 -25.51
N GLU A 95 -20.55 1.62 -25.43
CA GLU A 95 -21.91 1.09 -25.27
C GLU A 95 -22.26 0.14 -26.42
N GLY A 96 -22.85 -1.01 -26.10
CA GLY A 96 -23.30 -2.00 -27.09
C GLY A 96 -22.25 -3.03 -27.52
N ASP A 97 -21.05 -3.05 -26.94
CA ASP A 97 -20.05 -4.11 -27.19
C ASP A 97 -20.41 -5.43 -26.48
N GLU A 98 -21.27 -6.22 -27.13
CA GLU A 98 -21.78 -7.50 -26.62
C GLU A 98 -20.69 -8.50 -26.18
N PRO A 99 -19.55 -8.66 -26.91
CA PRO A 99 -18.44 -9.51 -26.44
C PRO A 99 -17.82 -9.10 -25.09
N SER A 100 -17.85 -7.80 -24.75
CA SER A 100 -17.30 -7.30 -23.48
C SER A 100 -18.29 -7.39 -22.32
N TYR A 101 -19.56 -7.72 -22.60
CA TYR A 101 -20.63 -7.80 -21.61
C TYR A 101 -20.35 -8.88 -20.54
N LEU A 102 -19.90 -10.08 -20.95
CA LEU A 102 -19.65 -11.17 -20.00
C LEU A 102 -18.58 -10.83 -18.96
N TYR A 103 -17.49 -10.18 -19.40
CA TYR A 103 -16.45 -9.72 -18.49
C TYR A 103 -16.97 -8.62 -17.55
N ALA A 104 -17.78 -7.67 -18.06
CA ALA A 104 -18.40 -6.65 -17.24
C ALA A 104 -19.34 -7.24 -16.16
N VAL A 105 -20.14 -8.26 -16.52
CA VAL A 105 -21.00 -8.98 -15.57
C VAL A 105 -20.18 -9.71 -14.51
N GLN A 106 -19.06 -10.35 -14.88
CA GLN A 106 -18.17 -10.97 -13.89
C GLN A 106 -17.63 -9.92 -12.92
N VAL A 107 -17.10 -8.80 -13.41
CA VAL A 107 -16.53 -7.76 -12.55
C VAL A 107 -17.60 -7.17 -11.62
N ALA A 108 -18.82 -6.96 -12.11
CA ALA A 108 -19.95 -6.54 -11.27
C ALA A 108 -20.24 -7.56 -10.15
N SER A 109 -20.21 -8.85 -10.47
CA SER A 109 -20.37 -9.93 -9.48
C SER A 109 -19.23 -9.95 -8.45
N GLU A 110 -17.98 -9.76 -8.89
CA GLU A 110 -16.82 -9.65 -8.01
C GLU A 110 -16.96 -8.49 -7.02
N VAL A 111 -17.39 -7.31 -7.49
CA VAL A 111 -17.64 -6.14 -6.64
C VAL A 111 -18.66 -6.49 -5.55
N ILE A 112 -19.85 -7.00 -5.92
CA ILE A 112 -20.90 -7.36 -4.96
C ILE A 112 -20.40 -8.40 -3.94
N GLN A 113 -19.70 -9.43 -4.42
CA GLN A 113 -19.18 -10.50 -3.58
C GLN A 113 -18.18 -9.97 -2.55
N TRP A 114 -17.20 -9.17 -3.00
CA TRP A 114 -16.13 -8.67 -2.14
C TRP A 114 -16.61 -7.55 -1.23
N GLU A 115 -17.53 -6.69 -1.66
CA GLU A 115 -18.18 -5.69 -0.79
C GLU A 115 -18.91 -6.37 0.36
N THR A 116 -19.67 -7.43 0.09
CA THR A 116 -20.37 -8.19 1.12
C THR A 116 -19.38 -8.78 2.14
N ARG A 117 -18.26 -9.34 1.67
CA ARG A 117 -17.20 -9.87 2.54
C ARG A 117 -16.52 -8.77 3.37
N VAL A 118 -16.16 -7.66 2.75
CA VAL A 118 -15.50 -6.53 3.42
C VAL A 118 -16.45 -5.86 4.43
N ARG A 119 -17.73 -5.70 4.10
CA ARG A 119 -18.76 -5.19 5.02
C ARG A 119 -18.86 -6.06 6.28
N LYS A 120 -18.91 -7.39 6.12
CA LYS A 120 -18.89 -8.32 7.26
C LYS A 120 -17.60 -8.21 8.08
N LEU A 121 -16.46 -8.11 7.40
CA LEU A 121 -15.14 -8.00 8.03
C LEU A 121 -14.96 -6.70 8.82
N LEU A 122 -15.43 -5.57 8.29
CA LEU A 122 -15.35 -4.26 8.92
C LEU A 122 -16.45 -4.03 9.98
N GLY A 123 -17.44 -4.94 10.04
CA GLY A 123 -18.48 -4.95 11.06
C GLY A 123 -17.93 -4.91 12.50
N ALA A 124 -18.64 -4.16 13.36
CA ALA A 124 -18.21 -3.50 14.60
C ALA A 124 -17.38 -4.28 15.66
N ARG A 125 -17.23 -5.61 15.56
CA ARG A 125 -16.47 -6.43 16.52
C ARG A 125 -15.02 -6.74 16.09
N SER A 126 -14.73 -6.71 14.79
CA SER A 126 -13.39 -7.04 14.27
C SER A 126 -12.41 -5.85 14.35
N THR A 127 -12.90 -4.64 14.10
CA THR A 127 -12.07 -3.43 13.95
C THR A 127 -11.59 -2.82 15.27
N ARG A 128 -12.33 -3.02 16.39
CA ARG A 128 -11.93 -2.54 17.72
C ARG A 128 -10.66 -3.19 18.28
N ARG A 129 -10.29 -4.38 17.77
CA ARG A 129 -9.11 -5.14 18.20
C ARG A 129 -7.85 -4.78 17.42
N LEU A 130 -7.97 -4.08 16.29
CA LEU A 130 -6.83 -3.66 15.48
C LEU A 130 -6.14 -2.47 16.14
N ARG A 131 -5.12 -2.76 16.96
CA ARG A 131 -4.26 -1.75 17.59
C ARG A 131 -2.88 -1.80 16.95
N VAL A 132 -2.34 -0.62 16.66
CA VAL A 132 -0.92 -0.45 16.33
C VAL A 132 -0.22 -0.12 17.64
N PRO A 133 0.58 -1.03 18.21
CA PRO A 133 1.29 -0.74 19.45
C PRO A 133 2.31 0.36 19.18
N LEU A 134 2.31 1.38 20.02
CA LEU A 134 3.28 2.46 19.94
C LEU A 134 4.35 2.20 21.00
N PRO A 135 5.64 2.07 20.61
CA PRO A 135 6.72 1.98 21.59
C PRO A 135 6.79 3.29 22.40
N ARG A 136 7.14 3.21 23.68
CA ARG A 136 7.35 4.39 24.53
C ARG A 136 8.84 4.78 24.48
N GLY A 137 9.17 5.92 23.89
CA GLY A 137 10.50 6.52 24.00
C GLY A 137 10.58 7.46 25.20
N THR A 138 11.73 7.50 25.88
CA THR A 138 12.05 8.55 26.86
C THR A 138 12.70 9.72 26.09
N GLY A 139 12.01 10.86 26.03
CA GLY A 139 12.25 11.92 25.04
C GLY A 139 13.58 12.68 25.13
N GLY A 140 14.05 13.16 23.97
CA GLY A 140 15.15 14.13 23.79
C GLY A 140 15.44 14.42 22.30
N PRO A 141 15.95 15.62 21.92
CA PRO A 141 16.14 16.03 20.51
C PRO A 141 17.09 15.14 19.67
N GLY A 142 17.99 14.39 20.29
CA GLY A 142 19.02 13.63 19.58
C GLY A 142 18.54 12.34 18.91
N GLY A 143 17.31 11.89 19.18
CA GLY A 143 16.73 10.72 18.51
C GLY A 143 16.58 10.89 17.00
N ARG A 144 16.20 12.11 16.60
CA ARG A 144 16.06 12.46 15.18
C ARG A 144 17.40 12.42 14.45
N LEU A 145 18.50 12.75 15.13
CA LEU A 145 19.85 12.74 14.58
C LEU A 145 20.34 11.31 14.30
N GLU A 146 20.16 10.38 15.24
CA GLU A 146 20.53 8.97 15.03
C GLU A 146 19.68 8.31 13.92
N ALA A 147 18.37 8.59 13.88
CA ALA A 147 17.52 8.16 12.77
C ALA A 147 18.03 8.72 11.42
N ALA A 148 18.45 9.98 11.38
CA ALA A 148 19.01 10.61 10.18
C ALA A 148 20.35 10.00 9.75
N ILE A 149 21.16 9.48 10.69
CA ILE A 149 22.42 8.78 10.39
C ILE A 149 22.15 7.41 9.75
N LEU A 150 21.15 6.67 10.25
CA LEU A 150 20.84 5.32 9.79
C LEU A 150 19.98 5.30 8.51
N ALA A 151 19.10 6.28 8.33
CA ALA A 151 18.17 6.38 7.21
C ALA A 151 18.82 6.27 5.81
N PRO A 152 19.96 6.94 5.51
CA PRO A 152 20.64 6.78 4.23
C PRO A 152 21.03 5.33 3.91
N GLY A 153 21.49 4.57 4.91
CA GLY A 153 21.88 3.17 4.73
C GLY A 153 20.69 2.30 4.35
N LEU A 154 19.56 2.49 5.04
CA LEU A 154 18.30 1.80 4.73
C LEU A 154 17.78 2.15 3.34
N LEU A 155 17.75 3.44 2.98
CA LEU A 155 17.27 3.88 1.67
C LEU A 155 18.14 3.34 0.53
N ARG A 156 19.48 3.38 0.65
CA ARG A 156 20.39 2.78 -0.33
C ARG A 156 20.17 1.28 -0.49
N ARG A 157 19.92 0.56 0.61
CA ARG A 157 19.61 -0.87 0.55
C ARG A 157 18.32 -1.14 -0.23
N LEU A 158 17.25 -0.39 0.08
CA LEU A 158 15.96 -0.53 -0.62
C LEU A 158 16.07 -0.13 -2.10
N GLU A 159 16.81 0.91 -2.44
CA GLU A 159 17.09 1.33 -3.81
C GLU A 159 17.87 0.26 -4.59
N ARG A 160 18.85 -0.39 -3.96
CA ARG A 160 19.56 -1.53 -4.57
C ARG A 160 18.61 -2.67 -4.88
N GLU A 161 17.66 -2.99 -3.99
CA GLU A 161 16.63 -4.01 -4.27
C GLU A 161 15.75 -3.65 -5.47
N VAL A 162 15.44 -2.37 -5.68
CA VAL A 162 14.75 -1.93 -6.90
C VAL A 162 15.64 -2.15 -8.12
N SER A 163 16.91 -1.73 -8.02
CA SER A 163 17.87 -1.77 -9.12
C SER A 163 18.17 -3.20 -9.59
N LYS A 164 18.18 -4.19 -8.68
CA LYS A 164 18.36 -5.62 -9.01
C LYS A 164 17.37 -6.15 -10.04
N HIS A 165 16.17 -5.59 -10.11
CA HIS A 165 15.13 -6.04 -11.02
C HIS A 165 15.00 -5.16 -12.26
N ARG A 166 15.73 -4.04 -12.35
CA ARG A 166 15.54 -3.02 -13.38
C ARG A 166 15.82 -3.54 -14.79
N GLU A 167 16.96 -4.22 -14.99
CA GLU A 167 17.34 -4.74 -16.31
C GLU A 167 16.37 -5.82 -16.77
N SER A 168 16.09 -6.82 -15.92
CA SER A 168 15.12 -7.87 -16.25
C SER A 168 13.69 -7.37 -16.43
N ALA A 169 13.31 -6.25 -15.80
CA ALA A 169 12.00 -5.64 -15.99
C ALA A 169 11.83 -4.97 -17.36
N LEU A 170 12.92 -4.70 -18.09
CA LEU A 170 12.87 -4.21 -19.47
C LEU A 170 12.67 -5.33 -20.49
N ASP A 171 12.81 -6.58 -20.07
CA ASP A 171 12.63 -7.74 -20.93
C ASP A 171 11.17 -8.21 -20.90
N PRO A 172 10.43 -8.11 -22.04
CA PRO A 172 9.03 -8.54 -22.11
C PRO A 172 8.82 -10.03 -21.83
N THR A 173 9.86 -10.86 -21.94
CA THR A 173 9.79 -12.30 -21.63
C THR A 173 9.79 -12.59 -20.13
N HIS A 174 10.06 -11.58 -19.29
CA HIS A 174 10.15 -11.71 -17.84
C HIS A 174 9.14 -10.80 -17.09
N PRO A 175 7.82 -10.95 -17.29
CA PRO A 175 6.81 -10.09 -16.64
C PRO A 175 6.86 -10.12 -15.11
N GLU A 176 7.30 -11.25 -14.52
CA GLU A 176 7.53 -11.38 -13.09
C GLU A 176 8.61 -10.43 -12.55
N ALA A 177 9.61 -10.08 -13.36
CA ALA A 177 10.67 -9.15 -12.97
C ALA A 177 10.11 -7.74 -12.79
N LEU A 178 9.25 -7.27 -13.69
CA LEU A 178 8.54 -6.00 -13.56
C LEU A 178 7.65 -5.98 -12.31
N HIS A 179 6.92 -7.08 -12.04
CA HIS A 179 6.12 -7.21 -10.82
C HIS A 179 6.99 -7.10 -9.55
N ARG A 180 8.12 -7.82 -9.50
CA ARG A 180 9.08 -7.76 -8.39
C ARG A 180 9.67 -6.37 -8.20
N MET A 181 10.08 -5.72 -9.30
CA MET A 181 10.57 -4.34 -9.28
C MET A 181 9.52 -3.39 -8.68
N ARG A 182 8.26 -3.50 -9.10
CA ARG A 182 7.15 -2.68 -8.59
C ARG A 182 6.94 -2.88 -7.09
N LEU A 183 6.99 -4.13 -6.61
CA LEU A 183 6.89 -4.43 -5.18
C LEU A 183 8.05 -3.81 -4.38
N ALA A 184 9.28 -3.92 -4.89
CA ALA A 184 10.46 -3.31 -4.28
C ALA A 184 10.35 -1.77 -4.28
N PHE A 185 9.94 -1.17 -5.39
CA PHE A 185 9.81 0.28 -5.53
C PHE A 185 8.77 0.85 -4.57
N LYS A 186 7.64 0.14 -4.38
CA LYS A 186 6.63 0.53 -3.39
C LYS A 186 7.20 0.57 -1.97
N LYS A 187 8.02 -0.42 -1.59
CA LYS A 187 8.69 -0.44 -0.27
C LYS A 187 9.66 0.73 -0.14
N TYR A 188 10.48 0.96 -1.17
CA TYR A 188 11.39 2.10 -1.23
C TYR A 188 10.66 3.43 -1.07
N ARG A 189 9.62 3.70 -1.87
CA ARG A 189 8.85 4.95 -1.81
C ARG A 189 8.25 5.17 -0.42
N TYR A 190 7.58 4.18 0.17
CA TYR A 190 6.98 4.38 1.48
C TYR A 190 8.00 4.62 2.59
N ALA A 191 9.19 4.01 2.50
CA ALA A 191 10.29 4.30 3.42
C ALA A 191 10.85 5.71 3.19
N ALA A 192 11.05 6.10 1.92
CA ALA A 192 11.52 7.44 1.55
C ALA A 192 10.55 8.53 2.02
N GLU A 193 9.25 8.39 1.77
CA GLU A 193 8.22 9.34 2.26
C GLU A 193 8.16 9.42 3.79
N LEU A 194 8.41 8.30 4.47
CA LEU A 194 8.47 8.27 5.93
C LEU A 194 9.69 9.02 6.47
N LEU A 195 10.84 8.85 5.83
CA LEU A 195 12.12 9.38 6.29
C LEU A 195 12.44 10.77 5.71
N LEU A 196 11.67 11.24 4.72
CA LEU A 196 11.82 12.55 4.08
C LEU A 196 12.05 13.69 5.09
N PRO A 197 11.28 13.78 6.21
CA PRO A 197 11.45 14.86 7.19
C PRO A 197 12.78 14.85 7.96
N LEU A 198 13.63 13.83 7.77
CA LEU A 198 14.98 13.74 8.34
C LEU A 198 16.05 14.34 7.44
N PHE A 199 15.73 14.64 6.18
CA PHE A 199 16.68 15.12 5.20
C PHE A 199 16.45 16.60 4.89
N PRO A 200 17.40 17.50 5.22
CA PRO A 200 17.20 18.95 5.03
C PRO A 200 17.08 19.37 3.56
N ASN A 201 17.64 18.58 2.64
CA ASN A 201 17.59 18.86 1.19
C ASN A 201 16.49 18.06 0.47
N ALA A 202 15.69 17.28 1.18
CA ALA A 202 14.62 16.53 0.55
C ALA A 202 13.42 17.43 0.27
N THR A 203 13.13 17.64 -1.01
CA THR A 203 12.05 18.49 -1.49
C THR A 203 10.74 17.71 -1.61
N GLU A 204 9.61 18.41 -1.49
CA GLU A 204 8.29 17.87 -1.80
C GLU A 204 8.22 17.28 -3.22
N GLU A 205 8.96 17.87 -4.16
CA GLU A 205 9.16 17.38 -5.52
C GLU A 205 9.64 15.91 -5.56
N THR A 206 10.53 15.51 -4.64
CA THR A 206 11.02 14.12 -4.58
C THR A 206 9.87 13.15 -4.28
N SER A 207 9.01 13.50 -3.32
CA SER A 207 7.82 12.71 -2.99
C SER A 207 6.85 12.64 -4.17
N MET A 208 6.62 13.77 -4.85
CA MET A 208 5.76 13.85 -6.04
C MET A 208 6.26 12.95 -7.17
N ARG A 209 7.57 12.97 -7.47
CA ARG A 209 8.16 12.14 -8.54
C ARG A 209 8.06 10.65 -8.22
N LEU A 210 8.32 10.25 -6.98
CA LEU A 210 8.15 8.86 -6.57
C LEU A 210 6.70 8.41 -6.66
N HIS A 211 5.76 9.28 -6.29
CA HIS A 211 4.33 9.00 -6.41
C HIS A 211 3.93 8.84 -7.87
N ALA A 212 4.30 9.78 -8.75
CA ALA A 212 4.00 9.74 -10.18
C ALA A 212 4.52 8.46 -10.84
N PHE A 213 5.77 8.07 -10.54
CA PHE A 213 6.34 6.84 -11.06
C PHE A 213 5.60 5.59 -10.56
N GLN A 214 5.20 5.55 -9.28
CA GLN A 214 4.40 4.43 -8.77
C GLN A 214 3.02 4.37 -9.44
N THR A 215 2.39 5.52 -9.70
CA THR A 215 1.09 5.60 -10.37
C THR A 215 1.19 5.02 -11.77
N LEU A 216 2.20 5.41 -12.55
CA LEU A 216 2.44 4.86 -13.89
C LEU A 216 2.62 3.34 -13.87
N LEU A 217 3.49 2.81 -13.00
CA LEU A 217 3.69 1.37 -12.85
C LEU A 217 2.43 0.64 -12.32
N GLY A 218 1.57 1.35 -11.59
CA GLY A 218 0.26 0.86 -11.16
C GLY A 218 -0.65 0.65 -12.37
N THR A 219 -0.81 1.69 -13.18
CA THR A 219 -1.66 1.69 -14.37
C THR A 219 -1.27 0.61 -15.38
N ILE A 220 0.03 0.46 -15.67
CA ILE A 220 0.51 -0.60 -16.59
C ILE A 220 0.09 -1.99 -16.08
N HIS A 221 0.32 -2.24 -14.79
CA HIS A 221 -0.04 -3.53 -14.19
C HIS A 221 -1.56 -3.78 -14.18
N ASP A 222 -2.36 -2.73 -13.96
CA ASP A 222 -3.82 -2.84 -14.02
C ASP A 222 -4.28 -3.23 -15.44
N PHE A 223 -3.66 -2.65 -16.48
CA PHE A 223 -3.91 -3.04 -17.88
C PHE A 223 -3.49 -4.48 -18.16
N ASP A 224 -2.31 -4.93 -17.70
CA ASP A 224 -1.85 -6.31 -17.90
C ASP A 224 -2.86 -7.32 -17.32
N VAL A 225 -3.37 -7.05 -16.12
CA VAL A 225 -4.37 -7.91 -15.47
C VAL A 225 -5.70 -7.88 -16.23
N ILE A 226 -6.20 -6.71 -16.59
CA ILE A 226 -7.47 -6.56 -17.30
C ILE A 226 -7.42 -7.23 -18.68
N LEU A 227 -6.34 -7.03 -19.44
CA LEU A 227 -6.17 -7.65 -20.77
C LEU A 227 -6.10 -9.17 -20.66
N ALA A 228 -5.37 -9.71 -19.68
CA ALA A 228 -5.28 -11.14 -19.47
C ALA A 228 -6.65 -11.78 -19.16
N GLU A 229 -7.44 -11.14 -18.29
CA GLU A 229 -8.78 -11.61 -17.94
C GLU A 229 -9.77 -11.44 -19.10
N ALA A 230 -9.80 -10.27 -19.75
CA ALA A 230 -10.71 -10.01 -20.86
C ALA A 230 -10.48 -10.95 -22.06
N ASN A 231 -9.23 -11.31 -22.34
CA ASN A 231 -8.91 -12.28 -23.39
C ASN A 231 -9.45 -13.69 -23.12
N ALA A 232 -9.73 -14.03 -21.86
CA ALA A 232 -10.35 -15.31 -21.52
C ALA A 232 -11.84 -15.37 -21.94
N PHE A 233 -12.50 -14.22 -22.11
CA PHE A 233 -13.91 -14.11 -22.52
C PHE A 233 -14.13 -13.98 -24.02
N ARG A 234 -13.07 -13.69 -24.78
CA ARG A 234 -13.10 -13.58 -26.24
C ARG A 234 -12.90 -14.93 -26.96
N ARG A 235 -12.72 -16.02 -26.21
CA ARG A 235 -12.58 -17.39 -26.73
C ARG A 235 -13.89 -18.13 -26.57
#